data_AF-A0A4Z0RBM5-F1
#
_entry.id   AF-A0A4Z0RBM5-F1
#
_cell.length_a   1.000
_cell.length_b   1.000
_cell.length_c   1.000
_cell.angle_alpha   90.00
_cell.angle_beta   90.00
_cell.angle_gamma   90.00
#
_symmetry.space_group_name_H-M   'P 1'
#
loop_
_entity.id
_entity.type
_entity.pdbx_description
1 polymer ?
#
loop_
_entity_poly.entity_id
_entity_poly.type
_entity_poly.pdbx_seq_one_letter_code
_entity_poly.pdbx_strand_id
1 'polypeptide(L)' 'MLVWIAIAMSNAINPRFMWKITESWKATKEPQASYFMIRRVAGAVFSIIGIVFLLFGRFSR' A
#
# COMPACT_ATOMS: atom_id res chain seq x y z
N MET A 1 -1.36 6.73 12.10
CA MET A 1 -2.53 6.20 11.36
C MET A 1 -2.59 6.72 9.94
N LEU A 2 -2.70 8.04 9.72
CA LEU A 2 -2.87 8.63 8.39
C LEU A 2 -1.73 8.32 7.41
N VAL A 3 -0.47 8.36 7.88
CA VAL A 3 0.72 8.01 7.06
C VAL A 3 0.64 6.57 6.54
N TRP A 4 0.20 5.63 7.38
CA TRP A 4 0.04 4.23 6.99
C TRP A 4 -1.05 4.05 5.92
N ILE A 5 -2.19 4.74 6.08
CA ILE A 5 -3.27 4.70 5.09
C ILE A 5 -2.79 5.29 3.77
N ALA A 6 -2.05 6.41 3.80
CA ALA A 6 -1.51 7.03 2.58
C ALA A 6 -0.53 6.10 1.83
N ILE A 7 0.34 5.39 2.56
CA ILE A 7 1.27 4.42 1.96
C ILE A 7 0.51 3.22 1.37
N ALA A 8 -0.48 2.70 2.09
CA ALA A 8 -1.31 1.58 1.63
C ALA A 8 -2.11 1.96 0.37
N MET A 9 -2.72 3.14 0.36
CA MET A 9 -3.47 3.66 -0.78
C MET A 9 -2.56 3.88 -1.99
N SER A 10 -1.37 4.40 -1.77
CA SER A 10 -0.41 4.61 -2.85
C SER A 10 0.03 3.28 -3.49
N ASN A 11 0.21 2.23 -2.69
CA ASN A 11 0.44 0.87 -3.20
C ASN A 11 -0.78 0.29 -3.95
N ALA A 12 -2.00 0.66 -3.57
CA ALA A 12 -3.22 0.25 -4.28
C ALA A 12 -3.44 0.99 -5.61
N ILE A 13 -3.12 2.28 -5.66
CA ILE A 13 -3.33 3.12 -6.85
C ILE A 13 -2.24 2.86 -7.89
N ASN A 14 -0.96 2.98 -7.47
CA ASN A 14 0.18 2.83 -8.37
C ASN A 14 1.33 2.06 -7.70
N PRO A 15 1.22 0.71 -7.62
CA PRO A 15 2.23 -0.13 -7.00
C PRO A 15 3.59 -0.04 -7.70
N ARG A 16 3.63 0.27 -9.01
CA ARG A 16 4.87 0.44 -9.79
C ARG A 16 5.62 1.70 -9.39
N PHE A 17 4.92 2.81 -9.26
CA PHE A 17 5.54 4.06 -8.79
C PHE A 17 6.10 3.90 -7.37
N MET A 18 5.33 3.26 -6.49
CA MET A 18 5.77 3.07 -5.12
C MET A 18 6.96 2.11 -5.01
N TRP A 19 6.97 1.05 -5.83
CA TRP A 19 8.15 0.19 -6.01
C TRP A 19 9.35 0.96 -6.55
N LYS A 20 9.13 1.84 -7.53
CA LYS A 20 10.20 2.64 -8.13
C LYS A 20 10.89 3.53 -7.12
N ILE A 21 10.17 4.12 -6.17
CA ILE A 21 10.77 4.95 -5.12
C ILE A 21 11.46 4.10 -4.06
N THR A 22 10.85 3.00 -3.63
CA THR A 22 11.26 2.27 -2.42
C THR A 22 12.25 1.14 -2.67
N GLU A 23 12.17 0.48 -3.83
CA GLU A 23 12.84 -0.80 -4.10
C GLU A 23 13.62 -0.84 -5.41
N SER A 24 13.41 0.10 -6.34
CA SER A 24 14.14 0.08 -7.63
C SER A 24 15.65 0.12 -7.47
N TRP A 25 16.15 0.85 -6.47
CA TRP A 25 17.59 0.97 -6.20
C TRP A 25 18.23 -0.34 -5.71
N LYS A 26 17.42 -1.29 -5.22
CA LYS A 26 17.88 -2.63 -4.80
C LYS A 26 17.79 -3.66 -5.91
N ALA A 27 17.00 -3.40 -6.94
CA ALA A 27 16.63 -4.41 -7.92
C ALA A 27 17.46 -4.28 -9.20
N THR A 28 18.11 -5.37 -9.59
CA THR A 28 18.86 -5.44 -10.86
C THR A 28 17.93 -5.57 -12.08
N LYS A 29 16.69 -6.03 -11.88
CA LYS A 29 15.67 -6.20 -12.94
C LYS A 29 14.27 -5.87 -12.41
N GLU A 30 13.38 -5.41 -13.30
CA GLU A 30 11.99 -5.12 -12.94
C GLU A 30 11.22 -6.41 -12.60
N PRO A 31 10.45 -6.43 -11.50
CA PRO A 31 9.60 -7.56 -11.12
C PRO A 31 8.55 -7.89 -12.17
N GLN A 32 8.08 -9.14 -12.17
CA GLN A 32 6.95 -9.56 -13.00
C GLN A 32 5.65 -8.82 -12.64
N ALA A 33 4.71 -8.78 -13.58
CA ALA A 33 3.41 -8.14 -13.40
C ALA A 33 2.62 -8.68 -12.18
N SER A 34 2.78 -9.97 -11.86
CA SER A 34 2.18 -10.62 -10.70
C SER A 34 2.58 -9.96 -9.37
N TYR A 35 3.84 -9.55 -9.23
CA TYR A 35 4.33 -8.85 -8.04
C TYR A 35 3.59 -7.53 -7.81
N PHE A 36 3.38 -6.76 -8.87
CA PHE A 36 2.63 -5.50 -8.79
C PHE A 36 1.14 -5.72 -8.53
N MET A 37 0.57 -6.82 -9.05
CA MET A 37 -0.82 -7.19 -8.81
C MET A 37 -1.05 -7.55 -7.34
N ILE A 38 -0.15 -8.35 -6.75
CA ILE A 38 -0.17 -8.70 -5.33
C ILE A 38 -0.05 -7.44 -4.46
N ARG A 39 0.90 -6.55 -4.78
CA ARG A 39 1.05 -5.26 -4.08
C ARG A 39 -0.21 -4.41 -4.14
N ARG A 40 -0.91 -4.42 -5.28
CA ARG A 40 -2.16 -3.68 -5.45
C ARG A 40 -3.24 -4.19 -4.51
N VAL A 41 -3.43 -5.51 -4.49
CA VAL A 41 -4.43 -6.19 -3.64
C VAL A 41 -4.08 -5.98 -2.16
N ALA A 42 -2.83 -6.19 -1.79
CA ALA A 42 -2.35 -5.97 -0.43
C ALA A 42 -2.56 -4.51 0.01
N GLY A 43 -2.19 -3.54 -0.83
CA GLY A 43 -2.41 -2.12 -0.57
C GLY A 43 -3.89 -1.78 -0.36
N ALA A 44 -4.80 -2.38 -1.14
CA ALA A 44 -6.23 -2.18 -0.98
C ALA A 44 -6.74 -2.76 0.34
N VAL A 45 -6.37 -3.99 0.68
CA VAL A 45 -6.74 -4.65 1.94
C VAL A 45 -6.25 -3.85 3.14
N PHE A 46 -4.97 -3.45 3.16
CA PHE A 46 -4.45 -2.62 4.23
C PHE A 46 -5.15 -1.26 4.29
N SER A 47 -5.42 -0.60 3.16
CA SER A 47 -6.16 0.67 3.18
C SER A 47 -7.52 0.53 3.86
N ILE A 48 -8.28 -0.52 3.55
CA ILE A 48 -9.58 -0.81 4.17
C ILE A 48 -9.42 -1.01 5.69
N ILE A 49 -8.45 -1.82 6.12
CA ILE A 49 -8.20 -2.08 7.54
C ILE A 49 -7.94 -0.77 8.29
N GLY A 50 -7.07 0.11 7.82
CA GLY A 50 -6.79 1.34 8.58
C GLY A 50 -7.89 2.37 8.51
N ILE A 51 -8.70 2.40 7.44
CA ILE A 51 -9.90 3.22 7.42
C ILE A 51 -10.89 2.72 8.48
N VAL A 52 -11.11 1.40 8.56
CA VAL A 52 -11.93 0.78 9.61
C VAL A 52 -11.41 1.15 11.00
N PHE A 53 -10.12 0.92 11.28
CA PHE A 53 -9.56 1.29 12.58
C PHE A 53 -9.62 2.80 12.86
N LEU A 54 -9.50 3.66 11.84
CA LEU A 54 -9.60 5.11 12.01
C LEU A 54 -11.02 5.56 12.35
N LEU A 55 -12.03 4.95 11.72
CA LEU A 55 -13.45 5.23 11.97
C LEU A 55 -13.92 4.67 13.31
N PHE A 56 -13.65 3.38 13.56
CA PHE A 56 -14.13 2.68 14.76
C PHE A 56 -13.26 2.94 16.00
N GLY A 57 -11.95 3.13 15.83
CA GLY A 57 -11.05 3.46 16.94
C GLY A 57 -11.33 4.83 17.54
N ARG A 58 -11.85 5.77 16.75
CA ARG A 58 -12.28 7.10 17.23
C ARG A 58 -13.61 7.05 18.00
N PHE A 59 -14.43 6.02 17.79
CA PHE A 59 -15.73 5.86 18.46
C PHE A 59 -15.61 5.19 19.84
N SER A 60 -14.47 4.56 20.16
CA SER A 60 -14.23 3.86 21.44
C SER A 60 -13.56 4.70 22.54
N ARG A 61 -13.39 6.01 22.31
CA ARG A 61 -12.90 7.00 23.28
C ARG A 61 -13.99 8.03 23.55
#